data_AF-A0A9P5MNS9-F1
#
_entry.id   AF-A0A9P5MNS9-F1
#
_cell.length_a   1.000
_cell.length_b   1.000
_cell.length_c   1.000
_cell.angle_alpha   90.00
_cell.angle_beta   90.00
_cell.angle_gamma   90.00
#
_symmetry.space_group_name_H-M   'P 1'
#
loop_
_entity.id
_entity.type
_entity.pdbx_description
1 polymer ?
#
loop_
_entity_poly.entity_id
_entity_poly.type
_entity_poly.pdbx_seq_one_letter_code
_entity_poly.pdbx_strand_id
1 'polypeptide(L)'
;MDVDCDGIDYQCKNNPDGQNVTDWGALSAYAVPWVVIPYSFISHPPQRKQLAGNNLAVVICDGQMFYAIFGDSNGDDPEVIGEASWLLARTCFPEENLDGGNGHGKADVTYIVFGGDDAVVPDVGWSYVGDFGALRALGDSLVMKLVANLGFG
;
A
#
# COMPACT_ATOMS: atom_id res chain seq x y z
N MET A 1 1.59 3.58 11.20
CA MET A 1 1.35 3.87 9.79
C MET A 1 2.06 5.16 9.45
N ASP A 2 3.25 5.04 8.89
CA ASP A 2 4.04 6.19 8.44
C ASP A 2 3.63 6.58 7.02
N VAL A 3 4.07 7.75 6.57
CA VAL A 3 3.72 8.28 5.25
C VAL A 3 4.89 8.09 4.32
N ASP A 4 4.68 7.24 3.31
CA ASP A 4 5.56 7.14 2.18
C ASP A 4 5.12 8.12 1.09
N CYS A 5 6.10 8.88 0.60
CA CYS A 5 5.93 9.90 -0.41
C CYS A 5 6.71 9.62 -1.69
N ASP A 6 7.38 8.47 -1.78
CA ASP A 6 8.20 8.12 -2.91
C ASP A 6 7.42 8.18 -4.24
N GLY A 7 8.16 8.42 -5.32
CA GLY A 7 7.62 8.69 -6.65
C GLY A 7 7.53 10.19 -6.98
N ILE A 8 6.43 10.65 -7.60
CA ILE A 8 6.38 12.04 -8.10
C ILE A 8 6.23 13.07 -6.98
N ASP A 9 5.78 12.64 -5.81
CA ASP A 9 5.51 13.49 -4.64
C ASP A 9 6.62 13.37 -3.58
N TYR A 10 7.81 12.86 -3.93
CA TYR A 10 8.91 12.56 -2.99
C TYR A 10 9.37 13.73 -2.12
N GLN A 11 9.04 14.96 -2.51
CA GLN A 11 9.31 16.18 -1.73
C GLN A 11 8.09 16.63 -0.92
N CYS A 12 7.18 15.70 -0.56
CA CYS A 12 6.04 16.02 0.27
C CYS A 12 6.48 16.65 1.59
N LYS A 13 5.55 17.34 2.24
CA LYS A 13 5.84 18.10 3.45
C LYS A 13 6.54 17.21 4.48
N ASN A 14 7.66 17.73 5.00
CA ASN A 14 8.49 17.10 6.03
C ASN A 14 9.12 15.75 5.65
N ASN A 15 9.18 15.38 4.37
CA ASN A 15 9.85 14.15 3.93
C ASN A 15 11.38 14.34 3.83
N PRO A 16 12.19 13.71 4.70
CA PRO A 16 13.63 13.94 4.73
C PRO A 16 14.41 13.08 3.71
N ASP A 17 13.85 11.95 3.27
CA ASP A 17 14.54 10.84 2.60
C ASP A 17 13.84 10.36 1.31
N GLY A 18 12.81 11.07 0.86
CA GLY A 18 12.05 10.69 -0.33
C GLY A 18 12.88 10.43 -1.58
N GLN A 19 12.50 9.39 -2.30
CA GLN A 19 13.04 8.98 -3.59
C GLN A 19 12.06 9.32 -4.71
N ASN A 20 12.58 9.77 -5.85
CA ASN A 20 11.74 10.16 -6.99
C ASN A 20 11.14 8.97 -7.78
N VAL A 21 11.14 7.77 -7.20
CA VAL A 21 10.77 6.49 -7.79
C VAL A 21 10.18 5.60 -6.69
N THR A 22 9.23 4.76 -7.07
CA THR A 22 8.72 3.62 -6.29
C THR A 22 9.10 2.32 -7.03
N ASP A 23 9.07 1.15 -6.40
CA ASP A 23 9.50 -0.13 -7.01
C ASP A 23 9.01 -0.41 -8.45
N TRP A 24 7.76 -0.04 -8.79
CA TRP A 24 7.16 -0.31 -10.11
C TRP A 24 6.77 0.95 -10.91
N GLY A 25 7.31 2.11 -10.55
CA GLY A 25 6.97 3.35 -11.23
C GLY A 25 7.47 4.60 -10.52
N ALA A 26 6.74 5.70 -10.69
CA ALA A 26 6.85 6.86 -9.83
C ALA A 26 5.42 7.25 -9.45
N LEU A 27 4.83 6.51 -8.51
CA LEU A 27 3.46 6.71 -8.06
C LEU A 27 3.28 8.11 -7.46
N SER A 28 2.05 8.61 -7.49
CA SER A 28 1.68 9.85 -6.82
C SER A 28 1.14 9.57 -5.43
N ALA A 29 1.88 9.95 -4.39
CA ALA A 29 1.47 9.80 -2.98
C ALA A 29 0.13 10.45 -2.69
N TYR A 30 -0.23 11.49 -3.43
CA TYR A 30 -1.50 12.18 -3.26
C TYR A 30 -2.67 11.56 -4.01
N ALA A 31 -2.44 10.64 -4.95
CA ALA A 31 -3.48 10.10 -5.83
C ALA A 31 -3.61 8.57 -5.80
N VAL A 32 -2.56 7.83 -5.47
CA VAL A 32 -2.58 6.36 -5.48
C VAL A 32 -2.60 5.84 -4.05
N PRO A 33 -3.58 5.02 -3.64
CA PRO A 33 -3.54 4.34 -2.36
C PRO A 33 -2.59 3.14 -2.47
N TRP A 34 -1.43 3.21 -1.82
CA TRP A 34 -0.52 2.06 -1.71
C TRP A 34 -0.02 1.81 -0.29
N VAL A 35 0.52 0.62 -0.11
CA VAL A 35 1.23 0.17 1.08
C VAL A 35 2.67 -0.20 0.72
N VAL A 36 3.55 -0.06 1.69
CA VAL A 36 4.96 -0.46 1.59
C VAL A 36 5.17 -1.77 2.35
N ILE A 37 5.91 -2.71 1.75
CA ILE A 37 6.27 -3.98 2.39
C ILE A 37 7.78 -4.04 2.59
N PRO A 38 8.29 -4.53 3.73
CA PRO A 38 9.72 -4.80 3.92
C PRO A 38 10.34 -5.57 2.74
N TYR A 39 11.43 -5.06 2.18
CA TYR A 39 12.12 -5.66 1.04
C TYR A 39 12.54 -7.11 1.30
N SER A 40 12.96 -7.42 2.53
CA SER A 40 13.31 -8.77 2.97
C SER A 40 12.19 -9.79 2.72
N PHE A 41 10.91 -9.39 2.79
CA PHE A 41 9.77 -10.27 2.52
C PHE A 41 9.67 -10.67 1.06
N ILE A 42 10.06 -9.77 0.16
CA ILE A 42 10.00 -9.99 -1.29
C ILE A 42 11.35 -10.32 -1.91
N SER A 43 12.44 -10.26 -1.15
CA SER A 43 13.80 -10.41 -1.67
C SER A 43 14.09 -11.79 -2.31
N HIS A 44 13.35 -12.84 -1.94
CA HIS A 44 13.57 -14.21 -2.40
C HIS A 44 12.28 -14.94 -2.83
N PRO A 45 12.38 -15.96 -3.70
CA PRO A 45 11.26 -16.87 -3.97
C PRO A 45 10.89 -17.73 -2.75
N PRO A 46 9.62 -18.16 -2.60
CA PRO A 46 8.52 -17.95 -3.54
C PRO A 46 7.84 -16.58 -3.47
N GLN A 47 8.10 -15.79 -2.41
CA GLN A 47 7.39 -14.53 -2.13
C GLN A 47 7.54 -13.52 -3.25
N ARG A 48 8.75 -13.34 -3.81
CA ARG A 48 9.00 -12.49 -4.99
C ARG A 48 8.05 -12.80 -6.16
N LYS A 49 7.66 -14.06 -6.33
CA LYS A 49 6.75 -14.48 -7.41
C LYS A 49 5.30 -14.25 -7.06
N GLN A 50 4.96 -14.30 -5.77
CA GLN A 50 3.59 -14.05 -5.31
C GLN A 50 3.29 -12.56 -5.22
N LEU A 51 4.29 -11.74 -4.92
CA LEU A 51 4.18 -10.29 -4.78
C LEU A 51 5.05 -9.63 -5.85
N ALA A 52 4.58 -9.72 -7.10
CA ALA A 52 5.31 -9.21 -8.26
C ALA A 52 5.22 -7.68 -8.42
N GLY A 53 4.34 -7.03 -7.66
CA GLY A 53 4.07 -5.60 -7.72
C GLY A 53 2.64 -5.29 -8.09
N ASN A 54 2.12 -4.15 -7.64
CA ASN A 54 0.75 -3.69 -7.88
C ASN A 54 -0.33 -4.71 -7.42
N ASN A 55 0.06 -5.65 -6.56
CA ASN A 55 -0.84 -6.60 -5.92
C ASN A 55 -1.86 -5.86 -5.07
N LEU A 56 -3.11 -6.31 -5.05
CA LEU A 56 -4.14 -5.78 -4.19
C LEU A 56 -3.72 -5.93 -2.71
N ALA A 57 -3.86 -4.83 -1.99
CA ALA A 57 -3.79 -4.79 -0.54
C ALA A 57 -5.13 -4.33 0.05
N VAL A 58 -5.43 -4.85 1.23
CA VAL A 58 -6.49 -4.38 2.11
C VAL A 58 -5.86 -3.79 3.35
N VAL A 59 -6.27 -2.57 3.69
CA VAL A 59 -5.84 -1.87 4.90
C VAL A 59 -7.04 -1.64 5.78
N ILE A 60 -6.95 -2.11 7.02
CA ILE A 60 -7.97 -1.89 8.05
C ILE A 60 -7.38 -0.94 9.08
N CYS A 61 -7.99 0.23 9.22
CA CYS A 61 -7.54 1.33 10.07
C CYS A 61 -8.77 2.13 10.51
N ASP A 62 -8.75 2.65 11.74
CA ASP A 62 -9.85 3.46 12.31
C ASP A 62 -11.27 2.86 12.15
N GLY A 63 -11.36 1.53 12.25
CA GLY A 63 -12.64 0.80 12.09
C GLY A 63 -13.19 0.75 10.66
N GLN A 64 -12.41 1.19 9.67
CA GLN A 64 -12.75 1.18 8.25
C GLN A 64 -11.80 0.25 7.47
N MET A 65 -12.23 -0.14 6.26
CA MET A 65 -11.45 -0.99 5.36
C MET A 65 -11.28 -0.28 4.02
N PHE A 66 -10.04 -0.26 3.52
CA PHE A 66 -9.66 0.39 2.27
C PHE A 66 -8.92 -0.59 1.35
N TYR A 67 -9.08 -0.37 0.04
CA TYR A 67 -8.31 -1.07 -0.98
C TYR A 67 -7.14 -0.19 -1.42
N ALA A 68 -5.98 -0.82 -1.54
CA ALA A 68 -4.73 -0.22 -1.95
C ALA A 68 -3.96 -1.19 -2.85
N ILE A 69 -2.82 -0.76 -3.35
CA ILE A 69 -1.85 -1.64 -4.02
C ILE A 69 -0.59 -1.82 -3.18
N PHE A 70 0.11 -2.93 -3.36
CA PHE A 70 1.51 -3.02 -3.02
C PHE A 70 2.31 -2.17 -4.03
N GLY A 71 2.70 -0.97 -3.60
CA GLY A 71 3.25 0.05 -4.49
C GLY A 71 4.75 0.26 -4.35
N ASP A 72 5.32 -0.04 -3.18
CA ASP A 72 6.75 0.12 -2.92
C ASP A 72 7.27 -0.84 -1.85
N SER A 73 8.59 -0.94 -1.69
CA SER A 73 9.22 -1.71 -0.61
C SER A 73 10.20 -0.91 0.23
N ASN A 74 10.24 -1.22 1.52
CA ASN A 74 11.13 -0.58 2.48
C ASN A 74 12.45 -1.37 2.56
N GLY A 75 13.57 -0.72 2.21
CA GLY A 75 14.93 -1.26 2.28
C GLY A 75 15.80 -0.72 3.42
N ASP A 76 15.23 0.01 4.38
CA ASP A 76 15.92 0.56 5.55
C ASP A 76 16.34 -0.51 6.57
N ASP A 77 17.20 -0.13 7.53
CA ASP A 77 17.60 -0.99 8.63
C ASP A 77 17.25 -0.33 9.99
N PRO A 78 16.27 -0.86 10.76
CA PRO A 78 15.50 -2.05 10.48
C PRO A 78 14.38 -1.82 9.45
N GLU A 79 14.12 -2.80 8.59
CA GLU A 79 12.95 -2.77 7.72
C GLU A 79 11.67 -2.91 8.56
N VAL A 80 10.76 -1.94 8.45
CA VAL A 80 9.47 -1.95 9.17
C VAL A 80 8.31 -1.96 8.20
N ILE A 81 7.25 -2.69 8.56
CA ILE A 81 5.97 -2.56 7.88
C ILE A 81 5.19 -1.41 8.51
N GLY A 82 4.46 -0.64 7.71
CA GLY A 82 3.58 0.39 8.24
C GLY A 82 3.48 1.62 7.35
N GLU A 83 4.41 1.83 6.44
CA GLU A 83 4.32 2.94 5.51
C GLU A 83 3.19 2.76 4.49
N ALA A 84 2.55 3.86 4.15
CA ALA A 84 1.51 3.95 3.16
C ALA A 84 1.57 5.30 2.45
N SER A 85 1.07 5.35 1.22
CA SER A 85 0.89 6.61 0.49
C SER A 85 0.25 7.70 1.36
N TRP A 86 0.63 8.95 1.13
CA TRP A 86 0.00 10.10 1.78
C TRP A 86 -1.53 10.08 1.71
N LEU A 87 -2.09 9.73 0.55
CA LEU A 87 -3.53 9.59 0.34
C LEU A 87 -4.14 8.58 1.32
N LEU A 88 -3.59 7.37 1.37
CA LEU A 88 -4.12 6.29 2.20
C LEU A 88 -3.96 6.60 3.69
N ALA A 89 -2.78 7.07 4.12
CA ALA A 89 -2.52 7.39 5.51
C ALA A 89 -3.49 8.46 6.05
N ARG A 90 -3.70 9.53 5.28
CA ARG A 90 -4.65 10.60 5.65
C ARG A 90 -6.12 10.20 5.46
N THR A 91 -6.40 9.19 4.66
CA THR A 91 -7.74 8.60 4.59
C THR A 91 -8.03 7.76 5.84
N CYS A 92 -7.04 7.00 6.32
CA CYS A 92 -7.13 6.26 7.58
C CYS A 92 -7.28 7.15 8.81
N PHE A 93 -6.50 8.24 8.88
CA PHE A 93 -6.42 9.10 10.06
C PHE A 93 -6.50 10.58 9.70
N PRO A 94 -7.67 11.08 9.25
CA PRO A 94 -7.82 12.43 8.71
C PRO A 94 -7.52 13.54 9.73
N GLU A 95 -7.72 13.27 11.03
CA GLU A 95 -7.56 14.24 12.11
C GLU A 95 -6.12 14.31 12.68
N GLU A 96 -5.25 13.38 12.32
CA GLU A 96 -3.89 13.29 12.89
C GLU A 96 -2.85 14.14 12.17
N ASN A 97 -3.24 14.81 11.09
CA ASN A 97 -2.36 15.67 10.28
C ASN A 97 -1.07 14.94 9.84
N LEU A 98 -1.21 13.70 9.39
CA LEU A 98 -0.08 12.90 8.92
C LEU A 98 0.62 13.57 7.73
N ASP A 99 1.95 13.50 7.73
CA ASP A 99 2.84 13.96 6.67
C ASP A 99 4.15 13.15 6.65
N GLY A 100 5.08 13.43 5.73
CA GLY A 100 6.31 12.64 5.56
C GLY A 100 7.24 12.62 6.79
N GLY A 101 6.99 13.47 7.79
CA GLY A 101 7.70 13.44 9.08
C GLY A 101 6.82 13.07 10.28
N ASN A 102 5.54 12.71 10.06
CA ASN A 102 4.58 12.44 11.12
C ASN A 102 3.61 11.31 10.72
N GLY A 103 3.80 10.14 11.32
CA GLY A 103 2.96 8.96 11.14
C GLY A 103 2.05 8.64 12.34
N HIS A 104 1.14 7.69 12.13
CA HIS A 104 0.28 7.14 13.17
C HIS A 104 1.01 6.06 13.97
N GLY A 105 1.37 6.32 15.23
CA GLY A 105 2.23 5.44 16.02
C GLY A 105 1.57 4.23 16.70
N LYS A 106 0.24 4.10 16.71
CA LYS A 106 -0.41 2.95 17.37
C LYS A 106 -0.36 1.72 16.48
N ALA A 107 -0.26 0.56 17.12
CA ALA A 107 -0.26 -0.75 16.47
C ALA A 107 -1.70 -1.30 16.29
N ASP A 108 -2.56 -0.52 15.64
CA ASP A 108 -3.98 -0.83 15.41
C ASP A 108 -4.36 -0.82 13.91
N VAL A 109 -3.36 -0.81 13.02
CA VAL A 109 -3.53 -0.96 11.57
C VAL A 109 -3.21 -2.38 11.14
N THR A 110 -4.08 -2.97 10.31
CA THR A 110 -3.87 -4.29 9.71
C THR A 110 -3.70 -4.16 8.20
N TYR A 111 -2.68 -4.83 7.67
CA TYR A 111 -2.38 -4.91 6.24
C TYR A 111 -2.54 -6.36 5.78
N ILE A 112 -3.32 -6.57 4.72
CA ILE A 112 -3.50 -7.88 4.09
C ILE A 112 -3.16 -7.71 2.62
N VAL A 113 -2.09 -8.36 2.17
CA VAL A 113 -1.64 -8.29 0.77
C VAL A 113 -1.92 -9.62 0.08
N PHE A 114 -2.63 -9.57 -1.04
CA PHE A 114 -3.02 -10.76 -1.79
C PHE A 114 -1.92 -11.14 -2.79
N GLY A 115 -1.40 -12.36 -2.65
CA GLY A 115 -0.40 -12.90 -3.55
C GLY A 115 -0.99 -13.60 -4.78
N GLY A 116 -0.17 -13.72 -5.83
CA GLY A 116 -0.47 -14.39 -7.08
C GLY A 116 -0.88 -13.44 -8.20
N ASP A 117 -0.80 -13.90 -9.45
CA ASP A 117 -1.06 -13.09 -10.64
C ASP A 117 -2.50 -12.55 -10.68
N ASP A 118 -3.46 -13.34 -10.19
CA ASP A 118 -4.89 -12.96 -10.09
C ASP A 118 -5.15 -11.83 -9.08
N ALA A 119 -4.15 -11.45 -8.28
CA ALA A 119 -4.23 -10.37 -7.32
C ALA A 119 -3.60 -9.07 -7.82
N VAL A 120 -3.00 -9.05 -9.01
CA VAL A 120 -2.41 -7.82 -9.59
C VAL A 120 -3.51 -6.92 -10.12
N VAL A 121 -3.53 -5.66 -9.67
CA VAL A 121 -4.51 -4.67 -10.11
C VAL A 121 -4.20 -4.27 -11.56
N PRO A 122 -5.16 -4.36 -12.49
CA PRO A 122 -4.95 -3.92 -13.86
C PRO A 122 -4.89 -2.40 -13.95
N ASP A 123 -4.28 -1.89 -15.02
CA ASP A 123 -4.24 -0.46 -15.34
C ASP A 123 -3.62 0.43 -14.24
N VAL A 124 -2.64 -0.11 -13.50
CA VAL A 124 -1.71 0.69 -12.71
C VAL A 124 -0.65 1.21 -13.67
N GLY A 125 -0.76 2.49 -14.03
CA GLY A 125 0.21 3.18 -14.87
C GLY A 125 1.46 3.56 -14.10
N TRP A 126 2.36 4.29 -14.76
CA TRP A 126 3.62 4.71 -14.14
C TRP A 126 3.45 5.55 -12.88
N SER A 127 2.43 6.41 -12.83
CA SER A 127 2.20 7.32 -11.69
C SER A 127 0.83 7.24 -11.05
N TYR A 128 -0.13 6.61 -11.71
CA TYR A 128 -1.54 6.67 -11.33
C TYR A 128 -2.23 5.33 -11.57
N VAL A 129 -3.25 5.05 -10.76
CA VAL A 129 -4.23 3.99 -11.03
C VAL A 129 -5.25 4.55 -12.02
N GLY A 130 -5.35 3.96 -13.21
CA GLY A 130 -6.27 4.40 -14.25
C GLY A 130 -7.74 4.06 -13.96
N ASP A 131 -7.98 2.99 -13.19
CA ASP A 131 -9.33 2.51 -12.87
C ASP A 131 -9.50 2.10 -11.39
N PHE A 132 -9.99 3.03 -10.57
CA PHE A 132 -10.38 2.76 -9.18
C PHE A 132 -11.57 1.80 -9.07
N GLY A 133 -12.41 1.69 -10.11
CA GLY A 133 -13.49 0.71 -10.19
C GLY A 133 -12.94 -0.71 -10.30
N ALA A 134 -11.90 -0.92 -11.09
CA ALA A 134 -11.19 -2.20 -11.19
C ALA A 134 -10.50 -2.57 -9.88
N LEU A 135 -9.80 -1.62 -9.24
CA LEU A 135 -9.22 -1.81 -7.90
C LEU A 135 -10.27 -2.27 -6.90
N ARG A 136 -11.41 -1.58 -6.85
CA ARG A 136 -12.51 -1.92 -5.95
C ARG A 136 -13.13 -3.29 -6.28
N ALA A 137 -13.40 -3.57 -7.55
CA ALA A 137 -14.04 -4.82 -7.95
C ALA A 137 -13.15 -6.03 -7.65
N LEU A 138 -11.84 -5.91 -7.87
CA LEU A 138 -10.87 -6.94 -7.46
C LEU A 138 -10.81 -7.06 -5.92
N GLY A 139 -10.78 -5.92 -5.23
CA GLY A 139 -10.93 -5.77 -3.79
C GLY A 139 -12.06 -6.60 -3.19
N ASP A 140 -13.29 -6.28 -3.62
CA ASP A 140 -14.52 -6.91 -3.18
C ASP A 140 -14.45 -8.43 -3.44
N SER A 141 -13.98 -8.84 -4.63
CA SER A 141 -13.85 -10.25 -5.02
C SER A 141 -12.89 -11.04 -4.11
N LEU A 142 -11.69 -10.52 -3.85
CA LEU A 142 -10.69 -11.23 -3.05
C LEU A 142 -11.04 -11.24 -1.56
N VAL A 143 -11.64 -10.16 -1.03
CA VAL A 143 -12.14 -10.13 0.35
C VAL A 143 -13.28 -11.13 0.54
N MET A 144 -14.24 -11.22 -0.39
CA MET A 144 -15.30 -12.23 -0.31
C MET A 144 -14.73 -13.66 -0.29
N LYS A 145 -13.73 -13.96 -1.12
CA LYS A 145 -13.05 -15.27 -1.09
C LYS A 145 -12.34 -15.52 0.24
N LEU A 146 -11.67 -14.50 0.80
CA LEU A 146 -11.01 -14.60 2.10
C LEU A 146 -12.02 -14.92 3.21
N VAL A 147 -13.10 -14.14 3.31
CA VAL A 147 -14.16 -14.32 4.32
C VAL A 147 -14.80 -15.71 4.22
N ALA A 148 -15.09 -16.16 2.99
CA ALA A 148 -15.64 -17.51 2.76
C ALA A 148 -14.67 -18.61 3.22
N ASN A 149 -13.37 -18.47 2.94
CA ASN A 149 -12.36 -19.44 3.34
C ASN A 149 -12.09 -19.45 4.86
N LEU A 150 -12.34 -18.33 5.55
CA LEU A 150 -12.24 -18.24 7.00
C LEU A 150 -13.48 -18.80 7.73
N GLY A 151 -14.55 -19.17 6.99
CA GLY A 151 -15.76 -19.76 7.56
C GLY A 151 -16.71 -18.75 8.20
N PHE A 152 -16.63 -17.47 7.82
CA PHE A 152 -17.52 -16.40 8.31
C PHE A 152 -18.75 -16.18 7.42
N GLY A 153 -19.22 -17.21 6.71
CA GLY A 153 -20.32 -17.16 5.73
C GLY A 153 -21.52 -18.00 6.10
#